data_AF-A0A6B3H774-F1
#
_entry.id   AF-A0A6B3H774-F1
#
_cell.length_a   1.000
_cell.length_b   1.000
_cell.length_c   1.000
_cell.angle_alpha   90.00
_cell.angle_beta   90.00
_cell.angle_gamma   90.00
#
_symmetry.space_group_name_H-M   'P 1'
#
loop_
_entity.id
_entity.type
_entity.pdbx_description
1 polymer ?
#
loop_
_entity_poly.entity_id
_entity_poly.type
_entity_poly.pdbx_seq_one_letter_code
_entity_poly.pdbx_strand_id
1 'polypeptide(L)' 'MQAAPVTPLRTTTTRPAAWPSVTGALRAVESVLLRSGQRTARRNAWTSVLEDRRRAQDRVEAQAVLEAAATPGSQTS' A
#
# COMPACT_ATOMS: atom_id res chain seq x y z
N MET A 1 -47.63 -23.73 -39.04
CA MET A 1 -46.70 -24.55 -38.24
C MET A 1 -45.49 -23.68 -37.89
N GLN A 2 -45.35 -23.24 -36.63
CA GLN A 2 -44.17 -22.46 -36.20
C GLN A 2 -43.07 -23.42 -35.74
N ALA A 3 -41.88 -23.29 -36.32
CA ALA A 3 -40.70 -24.07 -35.95
C ALA A 3 -40.11 -23.54 -34.64
N ALA A 4 -39.82 -24.44 -33.70
CA ALA A 4 -39.24 -24.12 -32.41
C ALA A 4 -37.80 -23.57 -32.55
N PRO A 5 -37.38 -22.60 -31.71
CA PRO A 5 -36.02 -22.08 -31.75
C PRO A 5 -35.03 -23.11 -31.20
N VAL A 6 -34.03 -23.46 -32.01
CA VAL A 6 -32.89 -24.29 -31.59
C VAL A 6 -31.85 -23.41 -30.90
N THR A 7 -31.75 -23.57 -29.58
CA THR A 7 -30.70 -22.92 -28.78
C THR A 7 -29.35 -23.59 -29.08
N PRO A 8 -28.33 -22.86 -29.58
CA PRO A 8 -27.02 -23.45 -29.78
C PRO A 8 -26.38 -23.76 -28.42
N LEU A 9 -25.90 -24.99 -28.27
CA LEU A 9 -25.21 -25.42 -27.06
C LEU A 9 -23.87 -24.70 -26.96
N ARG A 10 -23.75 -23.76 -26.03
CA ARG A 10 -22.51 -23.05 -25.74
C ARG A 10 -21.51 -24.04 -25.14
N THR A 11 -20.57 -24.51 -25.94
CA THR A 11 -19.44 -25.31 -25.48
C THR A 11 -18.43 -24.39 -24.81
N THR A 12 -18.40 -24.39 -23.48
CA THR A 12 -17.29 -23.77 -22.75
C THR A 12 -16.12 -24.74 -22.77
N THR A 13 -15.13 -24.48 -23.62
CA THR A 13 -13.85 -25.21 -23.58
C THR A 13 -13.14 -24.90 -22.27
N THR A 14 -13.31 -25.75 -21.27
CA THR A 14 -12.50 -25.72 -20.05
C THR A 14 -11.08 -26.12 -20.43
N ARG A 15 -10.17 -25.15 -20.46
CA ARG A 15 -8.74 -25.43 -20.58
C ARG A 15 -8.33 -26.34 -19.42
N PRO A 16 -7.73 -27.51 -19.67
CA PRO A 16 -7.32 -28.40 -18.59
C PRO A 16 -6.37 -27.63 -17.67
N ALA A 17 -6.54 -27.81 -16.35
CA ALA A 17 -5.59 -27.27 -15.39
C ALA A 17 -4.21 -27.84 -15.73
N ALA A 18 -3.29 -26.96 -16.14
CA ALA A 18 -1.91 -27.37 -16.36
C ALA A 18 -1.39 -27.95 -15.03
N TRP A 19 -0.66 -29.06 -15.13
CA TRP A 19 0.00 -29.65 -13.98
C TRP A 19 0.84 -28.58 -13.29
N PRO A 20 0.84 -28.50 -11.95
CA PRO A 20 1.57 -27.46 -11.24
C PRO A 20 3.06 -27.56 -11.62
N SER A 21 3.57 -26.50 -12.25
CA SER A 21 4.99 -26.40 -12.55
C SER A 21 5.76 -26.00 -11.29
N VAL A 22 7.02 -26.41 -11.20
CA VAL A 22 7.90 -26.02 -10.09
C VAL A 22 7.98 -24.50 -9.95
N THR A 23 8.09 -23.78 -11.06
CA THR A 23 8.08 -22.30 -11.08
C THR A 23 6.78 -21.73 -10.52
N GLY A 24 5.63 -22.31 -10.85
CA GLY A 24 4.33 -21.91 -10.31
C GLY A 24 4.22 -22.14 -8.81
N ALA A 25 4.70 -23.29 -8.33
CA ALA A 25 4.75 -23.61 -6.91
C ALA A 25 5.66 -22.64 -6.13
N LEU A 26 6.85 -22.34 -6.66
CA LEU A 26 7.78 -21.38 -6.06
C LEU A 26 7.19 -19.97 -6.02
N ARG A 27 6.52 -19.52 -7.09
CA ARG A 27 5.78 -18.25 -7.11
C ARG A 27 4.68 -18.20 -6.06
N ALA A 28 3.95 -19.29 -5.86
CA ALA A 28 2.91 -19.37 -4.85
C ALA A 28 3.50 -19.27 -3.43
N VAL A 29 4.57 -20.00 -3.16
CA VAL A 29 5.30 -19.93 -1.87
C VAL A 29 5.87 -18.53 -1.65
N GLU A 30 6.51 -17.93 -2.66
CA GLU A 30 6.99 -16.54 -2.64
C GLU A 30 5.84 -15.58 -2.27
N SER A 31 4.68 -15.74 -2.90
CA SER A 31 3.52 -14.90 -2.60
C SER A 31 3.03 -15.04 -1.15
N VAL A 32 3.07 -16.26 -0.59
CA VAL A 32 2.66 -16.50 0.80
C VAL A 32 3.68 -15.93 1.77
N LEU A 33 4.97 -16.19 1.54
CA LEU A 33 6.07 -15.75 2.41
C LEU A 33 6.25 -14.22 2.37
N LEU A 34 6.21 -13.62 1.18
CA LEU A 34 6.50 -12.18 1.02
C LEU A 34 5.28 -11.29 1.27
N ARG A 35 4.05 -11.79 1.20
CA ARG A 35 2.84 -10.96 1.41
C ARG A 35 2.79 -10.29 2.77
N SER A 36 3.25 -10.96 3.83
CA SER A 36 3.34 -10.39 5.17
C SER A 36 4.38 -9.26 5.22
N GLY A 37 5.59 -9.51 4.70
CA GLY A 37 6.67 -8.52 4.61
C GLY A 37 6.29 -7.28 3.83
N GLN A 38 5.62 -7.43 2.68
CA GLN A 38 5.16 -6.30 1.86
C GLN A 38 4.10 -5.45 2.58
N ARG A 39 3.19 -6.08 3.33
CA ARG A 39 2.20 -5.34 4.12
C ARG A 39 2.87 -4.55 5.25
N THR A 40 3.84 -5.15 5.94
CA THR A 40 4.62 -4.48 6.98
C THR A 40 5.43 -3.33 6.40
N ALA A 41 6.09 -3.51 5.26
CA ALA A 41 6.82 -2.44 4.57
C ALA A 41 5.93 -1.25 4.23
N ARG A 42 4.70 -1.47 3.72
CA ARG A 42 3.74 -0.39 3.45
C ARG A 42 3.33 0.36 4.71
N ARG A 43 3.10 -0.36 5.82
CA ARG A 43 2.78 0.27 7.11
C ARG A 43 3.94 1.08 7.64
N ASN A 44 5.14 0.49 7.65
CA ASN A 44 6.35 1.16 8.11
C ASN A 44 6.63 2.43 7.29
N ALA A 45 6.48 2.36 5.96
CA ALA A 45 6.63 3.51 5.09
C ALA A 45 5.64 4.62 5.43
N TRP A 46 4.36 4.26 5.63
CA TRP A 46 3.35 5.24 6.02
C TRP A 46 3.63 5.87 7.39
N THR A 47 3.97 5.05 8.40
CA THR A 47 4.34 5.53 9.74
C THR A 47 5.55 6.47 9.68
N SER A 48 6.56 6.13 8.87
CA SER A 48 7.75 6.97 8.70
C SER A 48 7.40 8.34 8.11
N VAL A 49 6.52 8.41 7.12
CA VAL A 49 6.06 9.68 6.54
C VAL A 49 5.30 10.53 7.57
N LEU A 50 4.43 9.92 8.37
CA LEU A 50 3.70 10.64 9.43
C LEU A 50 4.66 11.19 10.49
N GLU A 51 5.62 10.38 10.90
CA GLU A 51 6.64 10.78 11.86
C GLU A 51 7.53 11.91 11.31
N ASP A 52 7.87 11.86 10.02
CA ASP A 52 8.67 12.90 9.38
C ASP A 52 7.94 14.24 9.30
N ARG A 53 6.62 14.20 9.03
CA ARG A 53 5.78 15.39 9.07
C ARG A 53 5.71 15.99 10.48
N ARG A 54 5.56 15.15 11.51
CA ARG A 54 5.59 15.62 12.91
C ARG A 54 6.94 16.26 13.23
N ARG A 55 8.05 15.58 12.93
CA ARG A 55 9.41 16.12 13.12
C ARG A 55 9.67 17.41 12.33
N ALA A 56 9.02 17.61 11.19
CA ALA A 56 9.10 18.87 10.45
C ALA A 56 8.35 20.00 11.18
N GLN A 57 7.16 19.72 11.72
CA GLN A 57 6.39 20.69 12.52
C GLN A 57 7.12 21.06 13.82
N ASP A 58 7.61 20.06 14.55
CA ASP A 58 8.36 20.27 15.80
C ASP A 58 9.58 21.17 15.58
N ARG A 59 10.27 21.03 14.44
CA ARG A 59 11.40 21.90 14.07
C ARG A 59 10.97 23.35 13.80
N VAL A 60 9.81 23.56 13.17
CA VAL A 60 9.27 24.90 12.91
C VAL A 60 8.86 25.58 14.23
N GLU A 61 8.18 24.85 15.11
CA GLU A 61 7.78 25.36 16.42
C GLU A 61 9.00 25.69 17.29
N ALA A 62 9.98 24.78 17.35
CA ALA A 62 11.23 25.03 18.05
C ALA A 62 11.95 26.27 17.50
N GLN A 63 12.02 26.42 16.18
CA GLN A 63 12.61 27.60 15.55
C GLN A 63 11.90 28.89 15.96
N ALA A 64 10.56 28.90 15.95
CA ALA A 64 9.77 30.07 16.35
C ALA A 64 10.01 30.46 17.82
N VAL A 65 10.12 29.47 18.72
CA VAL A 65 10.44 29.71 20.14
C VAL A 65 11.84 30.28 20.30
N LEU A 66 12.83 29.74 19.59
CA LEU A 66 14.21 30.22 19.62
C LEU A 66 14.31 31.66 19.06
N GLU A 67 13.62 31.95 17.95
CA GLU A 67 13.55 33.29 17.38
C GLU A 67 12.92 34.28 18.37
N ALA A 68 11.79 33.92 18.98
CA ALA A 68 11.15 34.75 19.99
C ALA A 68 12.06 35.04 21.20
N ALA A 69 12.80 34.03 21.67
CA ALA A 69 13.77 34.19 22.76
C ALA A 69 15.00 35.02 22.36
N ALA A 70 15.39 34.98 21.08
CA ALA A 70 16.53 35.73 20.56
C ALA A 70 16.21 37.21 20.28
N THR A 71 14.95 37.60 20.09
CA THR A 71 14.53 39.01 19.98
C THR A 71 14.51 39.71 21.35
N PRO A 72 15.43 40.64 21.66
CA PRO A 72 15.40 41.42 22.89
C PRO A 72 14.39 42.56 22.71
N GLY A 73 13.19 42.44 23.31
CA GLY A 73 12.21 43.54 23.28
C GLY A 73 10.79 43.21 23.76
N SER A 74 10.38 41.94 23.84
CA SER A 74 8.98 41.58 24.18
C SER A 74 8.69 41.41 25.68
N GLN A 75 9.61 41.77 26.58
CA GLN A 75 9.43 41.66 28.04
C GLN A 75 9.21 43.00 28.77
N THR A 76 9.09 44.12 28.07
CA THR A 76 8.84 45.43 28.70
C THR A 76 7.71 46.20 28.02
N SER A 77 6.45 45.90 28.40
CA SER A 77 5.31 46.83 28.43
C SER A 77 4.17 46.24 29.24
#